data_AF-A0A7L4GQD4-F1
#
_entry.id   AF-A0A7L4GQD4-F1
#
_cell.length_a   1.000
_cell.length_b   1.000
_cell.length_c   1.000
_cell.angle_alpha   90.00
_cell.angle_beta   90.00
_cell.angle_gamma   90.00
#
_symmetry.space_group_name_H-M   'P 1'
#
loop_
_entity.id
_entity.type
_entity.pdbx_description
1 polymer ?
#
loop_
_entity_poly.entity_id
_entity_poly.type
_entity_poly.pdbx_seq_one_letter_code
_entity_poly.pdbx_strand_id
1 'polypeptide(L)'
;MGSLFRGEPMCLAQLFLQSGSAYECLSELNPNISVFQRKFVNEVKKCEEMERILGYLVQEIKKADIPLPEGDVAPPAPLLKHILEIQEQLQKLETELREVTKNKEKLRKNLLELTEYTCMLEVTQRFVRRTAEYESQLHVNCEEFPSVENEPLMDYNCMHRLGAKLGFVSGLVHTAKVEAFEKMLWRVCKGYTILTYAELDECLEDPDTGENTRWFVFLVSYWGEQIGQKVKKICDCYHCHVYPYPNTMEEREVIVEGLNVRILDLHTVLHKTEEYLRQVLCKASESIYTWVIQVKKMKAIYHVLNLCSFDVTNKCLIAEVWCPVADLQNLRHALEEGSRKSGATVSSFMNTIPTTQPPPTLIRTNKFTSGFQNIVDAYGVGNYGEVNPALYTIITFPFLFAVMFGDLGHGLLMFIFALLTILYENHPRLKRSQDEIMKMLFEGRYVILLMGLFSVYTGLIYNDCFSKSLNIFGSGWNVSAMFEQNVWR
;
A
#
# COMPACT_ATOMS: atom_id res chain seq x y z
N MET A 1 -5.34 45.72 11.14
CA MET A 1 -6.26 44.78 10.45
C MET A 1 -6.41 45.26 9.01
N GLY A 2 -6.01 44.48 8.00
CA GLY A 2 -6.05 44.92 6.60
C GLY A 2 -5.38 44.00 5.55
N SER A 3 -4.85 42.85 5.96
CA SER A 3 -3.99 41.96 5.17
C SER A 3 -4.68 41.04 4.15
N LEU A 4 -5.92 41.38 3.80
CA LEU A 4 -6.71 40.67 2.78
C LEU A 4 -6.89 41.52 1.50
N PHE A 5 -6.74 42.86 1.60
CA PHE A 5 -6.80 43.78 0.46
C PHE A 5 -5.45 43.93 -0.25
N ARG A 6 -4.34 43.81 0.47
CA ARG A 6 -2.96 43.77 -0.04
C ARG A 6 -2.15 42.77 0.78
N GLY A 7 -1.07 42.26 0.21
CA GLY A 7 -0.12 41.39 0.91
C GLY A 7 0.49 42.04 2.15
N GLU A 8 0.90 41.22 3.12
CA GLU A 8 1.46 41.69 4.38
C GLU A 8 2.87 42.27 4.24
N PRO A 9 3.23 43.28 5.06
CA PRO A 9 4.57 43.84 5.06
C PRO A 9 5.58 42.78 5.52
N MET A 10 6.51 42.45 4.64
CA MET A 10 7.62 41.53 4.87
C MET A 10 8.89 42.28 5.24
N CYS A 11 9.77 41.59 5.95
CA CYS A 11 11.15 42.00 6.15
C CYS A 11 12.09 40.81 6.03
N LEU A 12 13.35 41.07 5.64
CA LEU A 12 14.41 40.07 5.64
C LEU A 12 15.05 40.04 7.03
N ALA A 13 14.95 38.92 7.70
CA ALA A 13 15.54 38.67 9.01
C ALA A 13 16.73 37.73 8.85
N GLN A 14 17.87 38.11 9.43
CA GLN A 14 19.07 37.26 9.51
C GLN A 14 19.15 36.67 10.91
N LEU A 15 19.09 35.34 10.98
CA LEU A 15 19.13 34.55 12.20
C LEU A 15 20.57 34.09 12.45
N PHE A 16 21.06 34.30 13.67
CA PHE A 16 22.33 33.79 14.17
C PHE A 16 22.06 32.71 15.20
N LEU A 17 22.39 31.46 14.87
CA LEU A 17 22.08 30.30 15.69
C LEU A 17 23.32 29.52 16.07
N GLN A 18 23.44 29.15 17.34
CA GLN A 18 24.51 28.27 17.79
C GLN A 18 24.28 26.84 17.26
N SER A 19 25.35 26.18 16.80
CA SER A 19 25.26 24.86 16.16
C SER A 19 24.59 23.75 16.99
N GLY A 20 24.57 23.88 18.33
CA GLY A 20 23.85 22.97 19.24
C GLY A 20 22.35 23.27 19.42
N SER A 21 21.90 24.50 19.12
CA SER A 21 20.49 24.92 19.22
C SER A 21 19.78 24.99 17.87
N ALA A 22 20.55 24.97 16.78
CA ALA A 22 20.06 25.09 15.42
C ALA A 22 18.95 24.07 15.06
N TYR A 23 19.05 22.83 15.55
CA TYR A 23 18.04 21.78 15.34
C TYR A 23 16.68 22.10 16.00
N GLU A 24 16.64 22.98 17.00
CA GLU A 24 15.40 23.35 17.71
C GLU A 24 14.74 24.64 17.14
N CYS A 25 15.36 25.33 16.18
CA CYS A 25 15.10 26.75 15.94
C CYS A 25 14.94 27.24 14.47
N LEU A 26 14.90 26.37 13.44
CA LEU A 26 15.22 26.80 12.06
C LEU A 26 14.26 26.48 10.89
N SER A 27 14.32 27.36 9.87
CA SER A 27 13.86 27.26 8.47
C SER A 27 14.21 28.58 7.72
N GLU A 28 14.99 28.71 6.63
CA GLU A 28 15.81 27.78 5.83
C GLU A 28 17.31 28.21 5.74
N LEU A 29 18.00 28.67 4.67
CA LEU A 29 17.70 28.94 3.23
C LEU A 29 19.04 29.04 2.41
N ASN A 30 19.34 28.12 1.47
CA ASN A 30 20.54 28.20 0.58
C ASN A 30 20.35 27.54 -0.80
N PRO A 31 20.53 28.28 -1.92
CA PRO A 31 20.48 27.68 -3.26
C PRO A 31 21.82 27.09 -3.76
N ASN A 32 22.98 27.65 -3.35
CA ASN A 32 24.19 27.61 -4.20
C ASN A 32 25.22 26.48 -3.94
N ILE A 33 24.85 25.41 -3.23
CA ILE A 33 25.73 24.23 -3.03
C ILE A 33 25.01 22.95 -3.47
N SER A 34 25.71 22.10 -4.24
CA SER A 34 25.17 20.82 -4.70
C SER A 34 24.76 19.94 -3.53
N VAL A 35 23.63 19.21 -3.66
CA VAL A 35 22.99 18.53 -2.51
C VAL A 35 23.97 17.62 -1.76
N PHE A 36 24.84 16.89 -2.46
CA PHE A 36 25.80 15.96 -1.87
C PHE A 36 26.97 16.59 -1.10
N GLN A 37 27.27 17.88 -1.31
CA GLN A 37 28.37 18.59 -0.65
C GLN A 37 27.95 19.25 0.68
N ARG A 38 26.68 19.12 1.08
CA ARG A 38 26.11 19.78 2.27
C ARG A 38 26.39 18.97 3.55
N LYS A 39 26.56 19.66 4.68
CA LYS A 39 27.15 19.09 5.92
C LYS A 39 26.28 18.01 6.60
N PHE A 40 24.95 18.06 6.46
CA PHE A 40 24.01 17.14 7.10
C PHE A 40 23.41 16.10 6.14
N VAL A 41 24.04 15.86 4.97
CA VAL A 41 23.58 14.84 4.00
C VAL A 41 23.50 13.45 4.61
N ASN A 42 24.45 13.09 5.48
CA ASN A 42 24.45 11.79 6.14
C ASN A 42 23.27 11.64 7.13
N GLU A 43 22.85 12.72 7.78
CA GLU A 43 21.68 12.70 8.67
C GLU A 43 20.37 12.64 7.89
N VAL A 44 20.26 13.35 6.75
CA VAL A 44 19.11 13.19 5.83
C VAL A 44 19.02 11.75 5.31
N LYS A 45 20.14 11.12 4.93
CA LYS A 45 20.16 9.71 4.51
C LYS A 45 19.70 8.74 5.61
N LYS A 46 20.04 8.99 6.87
CA LYS A 46 19.47 8.22 8.00
C LYS A 46 17.96 8.43 8.12
N CYS A 47 17.47 9.66 7.97
CA CYS A 47 16.03 9.92 7.95
C CYS A 47 15.33 9.12 6.84
N GLU A 48 15.92 9.08 5.65
CA GLU A 48 15.38 8.38 4.48
C GLU A 48 15.37 6.87 4.64
N GLU A 49 16.40 6.31 5.27
CA GLU A 49 16.42 4.88 5.63
C GLU A 49 15.37 4.57 6.72
N MET A 50 15.17 5.46 7.69
CA MET A 50 14.09 5.32 8.68
C MET A 50 12.70 5.45 8.01
N GLU A 51 12.52 6.34 7.03
CA GLU A 51 11.29 6.41 6.21
C GLU A 51 11.08 5.14 5.38
N ARG A 52 12.15 4.54 4.82
CA ARG A 52 12.10 3.26 4.09
C ARG A 52 11.64 2.12 5.00
N ILE A 53 12.19 2.04 6.21
CA ILE A 53 11.82 1.04 7.23
C ILE A 53 10.35 1.23 7.64
N LEU A 54 9.95 2.44 8.00
CA LEU A 54 8.57 2.76 8.38
C LEU A 54 7.59 2.49 7.22
N GLY A 55 7.99 2.74 5.97
CA GLY A 55 7.20 2.42 4.78
C GLY A 55 6.95 0.91 4.62
N TYR A 56 7.98 0.08 4.82
CA TYR A 56 7.85 -1.38 4.84
C TYR A 56 6.94 -1.85 5.99
N LEU A 57 7.15 -1.35 7.20
CA LEU A 57 6.31 -1.70 8.37
C LEU A 57 4.83 -1.33 8.14
N VAL A 58 4.52 -0.17 7.55
CA VAL A 58 3.14 0.22 7.18
C VAL A 58 2.55 -0.72 6.12
N GLN A 59 3.35 -1.27 5.21
CA GLN A 59 2.88 -2.26 4.23
C GLN A 59 2.54 -3.60 4.90
N GLU A 60 3.39 -4.11 5.79
CA GLU A 60 3.11 -5.37 6.50
C GLU A 60 1.92 -5.26 7.47
N ILE A 61 1.77 -4.14 8.19
CA ILE A 61 0.61 -3.88 9.06
C ILE A 61 -0.70 -3.87 8.23
N LYS A 62 -0.68 -3.31 7.01
CA LYS A 62 -1.82 -3.33 6.08
C LYS A 62 -2.12 -4.73 5.54
N LYS A 63 -1.09 -5.54 5.21
CA LYS A 63 -1.29 -6.95 4.79
C LYS A 63 -1.91 -7.80 5.89
N ALA A 64 -1.61 -7.50 7.16
CA ALA A 64 -2.14 -8.21 8.33
C ALA A 64 -3.54 -7.76 8.78
N ASP A 65 -4.17 -6.82 8.06
CA ASP A 65 -5.43 -6.15 8.40
C ASP A 65 -5.50 -5.69 9.87
N ILE A 66 -4.44 -5.01 10.32
CA ILE A 66 -4.36 -4.42 11.65
C ILE A 66 -4.73 -2.94 11.55
N PRO A 67 -5.76 -2.46 12.30
CA PRO A 67 -6.14 -1.06 12.27
C PRO A 67 -5.02 -0.19 12.85
N LEU A 68 -4.53 0.76 12.05
CA LEU A 68 -3.55 1.75 12.47
C LEU A 68 -4.24 2.79 13.38
N PRO A 69 -3.79 2.97 14.64
CA PRO A 69 -4.41 3.94 15.56
C PRO A 69 -4.22 5.38 15.07
N GLU A 70 -5.29 6.17 15.14
CA GLU A 70 -5.33 7.54 14.62
C GLU A 70 -5.04 8.54 15.74
N GLY A 71 -3.79 9.00 15.84
CA GLY A 71 -3.41 10.03 16.80
C GLY A 71 -3.81 11.44 16.35
N ASP A 72 -4.90 11.99 16.86
CA ASP A 72 -5.30 13.39 16.58
C ASP A 72 -4.25 14.44 17.00
N VAL A 73 -3.35 14.09 17.93
CA VAL A 73 -2.27 14.97 18.41
C VAL A 73 -0.98 14.70 17.65
N ALA A 74 -0.57 15.62 16.79
CA ALA A 74 0.71 15.55 16.10
C ALA A 74 1.89 15.71 17.10
N PRO A 75 2.73 14.69 17.33
CA PRO A 75 3.76 14.72 18.36
C PRO A 75 4.82 15.81 18.11
N PRO A 76 5.50 16.31 19.17
CA PRO A 76 6.64 17.20 19.01
C PRO A 76 7.78 16.53 18.21
N ALA A 77 8.67 17.34 17.65
CA ALA A 77 9.89 16.83 17.00
C ALA A 77 10.75 16.05 18.02
N PRO A 78 11.40 14.94 17.62
CA PRO A 78 12.22 14.16 18.53
C PRO A 78 13.49 14.93 18.89
N LEU A 79 13.88 14.92 20.18
CA LEU A 79 15.18 15.44 20.60
C LEU A 79 16.30 14.59 20.01
N LEU A 80 17.45 15.21 19.74
CA LEU A 80 18.65 14.59 19.15
C LEU A 80 19.10 13.27 19.81
N LYS A 81 18.82 13.07 21.10
CA LYS A 81 19.11 11.82 21.82
C LYS A 81 18.19 10.67 21.39
N HIS A 82 16.88 10.92 21.37
CA HIS A 82 15.87 9.91 21.00
C HIS A 82 15.95 9.50 19.53
N ILE A 83 16.61 10.28 18.66
CA ILE A 83 16.86 9.91 17.26
C ILE A 83 17.57 8.56 17.16
N LEU A 84 18.63 8.36 17.96
CA LEU A 84 19.43 7.13 17.94
C LEU A 84 18.63 5.94 18.50
N GLU A 85 17.87 6.17 19.57
CA GLU A 85 16.99 5.17 20.19
C GLU A 85 15.90 4.69 19.22
N ILE A 86 15.24 5.62 18.50
CA ILE A 86 14.23 5.30 17.48
C ILE A 86 14.90 4.58 16.29
N GLN A 87 16.11 4.99 15.88
CA GLN A 87 16.83 4.32 14.79
C GLN A 87 17.17 2.86 15.14
N GLU A 88 17.71 2.62 16.34
CA GLU A 88 18.05 1.27 16.82
C GLU A 88 16.79 0.39 16.95
N GLN A 89 15.71 0.92 17.52
CA GLN A 89 14.43 0.21 17.62
C GLN A 89 13.84 -0.14 16.25
N LEU A 90 13.85 0.79 15.29
CA LEU A 90 13.37 0.54 13.93
C LEU A 90 14.24 -0.47 13.16
N GLN A 91 15.56 -0.38 13.28
CA GLN A 91 16.48 -1.33 12.63
C GLN A 91 16.33 -2.74 13.21
N LYS A 92 16.25 -2.87 14.53
CA LYS A 92 15.99 -4.16 15.20
C LYS A 92 14.65 -4.75 14.77
N LEU A 93 13.58 -3.95 14.77
CA LEU A 93 12.24 -4.37 14.36
C LEU A 93 12.19 -4.79 12.88
N GLU A 94 12.92 -4.10 11.99
CA GLU A 94 13.05 -4.53 10.59
C GLU A 94 13.76 -5.88 10.48
N THR A 95 14.90 -6.08 11.18
CA THR A 95 15.62 -7.36 11.12
C THR A 95 14.77 -8.51 11.66
N GLU A 96 14.10 -8.33 12.79
CA GLU A 96 13.24 -9.33 13.43
C GLU A 96 12.07 -9.72 12.51
N LEU A 97 11.35 -8.75 11.94
CA LEU A 97 10.22 -9.04 11.02
C LEU A 97 10.68 -9.66 9.70
N ARG A 98 11.84 -9.26 9.15
CA ARG A 98 12.40 -9.88 7.93
C ARG A 98 12.81 -11.33 8.18
N GLU A 99 13.42 -11.64 9.32
CA GLU A 99 13.80 -13.01 9.68
C GLU A 99 12.57 -13.89 9.95
N VAL A 100 11.59 -13.39 10.72
CA VAL A 100 10.34 -14.11 10.98
C VAL A 100 9.57 -14.37 9.68
N THR A 101 9.42 -13.37 8.81
CA THR A 101 8.74 -13.54 7.51
C THR A 101 9.46 -14.54 6.61
N LYS A 102 10.78 -14.43 6.47
CA LYS A 102 11.59 -15.37 5.68
C LYS A 102 11.56 -16.80 6.23
N ASN A 103 11.41 -16.97 7.54
CA ASN A 103 11.26 -18.28 8.16
C ASN A 103 9.82 -18.81 8.00
N LYS A 104 8.80 -17.96 8.05
CA LYS A 104 7.40 -18.31 7.72
C LYS A 104 7.26 -18.78 6.27
N GLU A 105 7.88 -18.09 5.31
CA GLU A 105 7.91 -18.47 3.89
C GLU A 105 8.49 -19.89 3.70
N LYS A 106 9.66 -20.17 4.30
CA LYS A 106 10.26 -21.51 4.29
C LYS A 106 9.37 -22.57 4.95
N LEU A 107 8.75 -22.25 6.08
CA LEU A 107 7.85 -23.17 6.77
C LEU A 107 6.61 -23.49 5.92
N ARG A 108 6.05 -22.50 5.21
CA ARG A 108 4.96 -22.71 4.23
C ARG A 108 5.41 -23.60 3.07
N LYS A 109 6.57 -23.33 2.46
CA LYS A 109 7.10 -24.18 1.37
C LYS A 109 7.33 -25.63 1.82
N ASN A 110 8.00 -25.82 2.97
CA ASN A 110 8.21 -27.16 3.54
C ASN A 110 6.87 -27.88 3.86
N LEU A 111 5.84 -27.14 4.27
CA LEU A 111 4.50 -27.70 4.54
C LEU A 111 3.83 -28.14 3.23
N LEU A 112 3.86 -27.30 2.19
CA LEU A 112 3.35 -27.62 0.85
C LEU A 112 4.02 -28.88 0.27
N GLU A 113 5.35 -28.95 0.28
CA GLU A 113 6.13 -30.11 -0.18
C GLU A 113 5.74 -31.42 0.55
N LEU A 114 5.44 -31.35 1.85
CA LEU A 114 4.99 -32.51 2.63
C LEU A 114 3.53 -32.89 2.34
N THR A 115 2.64 -31.92 2.11
CA THR A 115 1.25 -32.20 1.70
C THR A 115 1.17 -32.78 0.29
N GLU A 116 1.97 -32.27 -0.66
CA GLU A 116 2.14 -32.86 -1.99
C GLU A 116 2.56 -34.33 -1.91
N TYR A 117 3.62 -34.63 -1.14
CA TYR A 117 4.13 -35.99 -0.99
C TYR A 117 3.12 -36.93 -0.32
N THR A 118 2.37 -36.44 0.67
CA THR A 118 1.32 -37.22 1.33
C THR A 118 0.20 -37.60 0.35
N CYS A 119 -0.34 -36.63 -0.40
CA CYS A 119 -1.37 -36.92 -1.40
C CYS A 119 -0.85 -37.79 -2.55
N MET A 120 0.43 -37.63 -2.95
CA MET A 120 1.08 -38.50 -3.92
C MET A 120 1.11 -39.98 -3.45
N LEU A 121 1.33 -40.24 -2.15
CA LEU A 121 1.28 -41.59 -1.60
C LEU A 121 -0.15 -42.15 -1.56
N GLU A 122 -1.15 -41.34 -1.19
CA GLU A 122 -2.56 -41.74 -1.22
C GLU A 122 -3.06 -42.08 -2.64
N VAL A 123 -2.79 -41.22 -3.62
CA VAL A 123 -3.21 -41.44 -5.01
C VAL A 123 -2.48 -42.64 -5.62
N THR A 124 -1.19 -42.84 -5.32
CA THR A 124 -0.46 -44.04 -5.79
C THR A 124 -0.90 -45.34 -5.10
N GLN A 125 -1.43 -45.29 -3.87
CA GLN A 125 -2.09 -46.43 -3.24
C GLN A 125 -3.34 -46.87 -4.05
N ARG A 126 -4.12 -45.91 -4.59
CA ARG A 126 -5.27 -46.21 -5.46
C ARG A 126 -4.85 -46.89 -6.78
N PHE A 127 -3.66 -46.60 -7.32
CA PHE A 127 -3.14 -47.29 -8.52
C PHE A 127 -2.82 -48.76 -8.24
N VAL A 128 -1.98 -49.03 -7.23
CA VAL A 128 -1.56 -50.41 -6.90
C VAL A 128 -2.77 -51.29 -6.58
N ARG A 129 -3.76 -50.73 -5.84
CA ARG A 129 -5.01 -51.41 -5.53
C ARG A 129 -5.83 -51.75 -6.79
N ARG A 130 -5.99 -50.80 -7.72
CA ARG A 130 -6.71 -51.05 -8.98
C ARG A 130 -6.07 -52.15 -9.83
N THR A 131 -4.74 -52.25 -9.85
CA THR A 131 -4.03 -53.33 -10.56
C THR A 131 -4.36 -54.71 -9.97
N ALA A 132 -4.24 -54.85 -8.64
CA ALA A 132 -4.55 -56.11 -7.95
C ALA A 132 -6.03 -56.50 -8.08
N GLU A 133 -6.95 -55.52 -8.06
CA GLU A 133 -8.39 -55.75 -8.29
C GLU A 133 -8.68 -56.17 -9.75
N TYR A 134 -7.92 -55.70 -10.74
CA TYR A 134 -8.02 -56.13 -12.15
C TYR A 134 -7.49 -57.55 -12.36
N GLU A 135 -6.33 -57.89 -11.78
CA GLU A 135 -5.76 -59.25 -11.84
C GLU A 135 -6.71 -60.26 -11.18
N SER A 136 -7.32 -59.89 -10.05
CA SER A 136 -8.34 -60.69 -9.36
C SER A 136 -9.59 -60.94 -10.21
N GLN A 137 -10.01 -59.98 -11.04
CA GLN A 137 -11.19 -60.14 -11.92
C GLN A 137 -10.86 -60.97 -13.17
N LEU A 138 -9.66 -60.86 -13.72
CA LEU A 138 -9.22 -61.68 -14.85
C LEU A 138 -9.18 -63.17 -14.51
N HIS A 139 -8.79 -63.53 -13.27
CA HIS A 139 -8.61 -64.92 -12.87
C HIS A 139 -9.92 -65.73 -12.71
N VAL A 140 -11.08 -65.07 -12.69
CA VAL A 140 -12.40 -65.71 -12.47
C VAL A 140 -13.10 -66.14 -13.77
N ASN A 141 -12.72 -65.59 -14.93
CA ASN A 141 -13.47 -65.72 -16.18
C ASN A 141 -12.89 -66.72 -17.21
N CYS A 142 -11.93 -67.57 -16.83
CA CYS A 142 -11.33 -68.57 -17.73
C CYS A 142 -11.20 -69.96 -17.05
N GLU A 143 -12.22 -70.80 -17.23
CA GLU A 143 -12.10 -72.26 -17.11
C GLU A 143 -12.19 -72.94 -18.49
N GLU A 144 -11.85 -74.24 -18.54
CA GLU A 144 -11.75 -75.13 -19.72
C GLU A 144 -10.54 -74.95 -20.67
N PHE A 145 -9.38 -75.51 -20.29
CA PHE A 145 -8.59 -76.44 -21.11
C PHE A 145 -7.53 -77.17 -20.24
N PRO A 146 -7.32 -78.50 -20.37
CA PRO A 146 -6.44 -79.24 -19.46
C PRO A 146 -4.98 -79.36 -19.93
N SER A 147 -4.05 -78.99 -19.04
CA SER A 147 -2.68 -79.50 -18.88
C SER A 147 -1.77 -79.75 -20.10
N VAL A 148 -0.69 -78.98 -20.20
CA VAL A 148 0.70 -79.46 -20.00
C VAL A 148 1.61 -78.24 -19.75
N GLU A 149 2.58 -78.40 -18.83
CA GLU A 149 3.74 -77.51 -18.56
C GLU A 149 3.57 -75.99 -18.81
N ASN A 150 3.09 -75.26 -17.81
CA ASN A 150 3.33 -73.82 -17.66
C ASN A 150 3.96 -73.55 -16.29
N GLU A 151 5.06 -72.79 -16.26
CA GLU A 151 5.58 -72.20 -15.02
C GLU A 151 4.62 -71.10 -14.51
N PRO A 152 4.52 -70.87 -13.18
CA PRO A 152 3.71 -69.78 -12.63
C PRO A 152 4.34 -68.42 -12.95
N LEU A 153 3.91 -67.81 -14.05
CA LEU A 153 4.35 -66.48 -14.47
C LEU A 153 3.74 -65.40 -13.55
N MET A 154 4.61 -64.54 -13.00
CA MET A 154 4.27 -63.38 -12.15
C MET A 154 3.61 -63.67 -10.78
N ASP A 155 4.20 -64.58 -9.99
CA ASP A 155 4.37 -64.26 -8.57
C ASP A 155 5.35 -63.06 -8.48
N TYR A 156 5.01 -61.99 -7.76
CA TYR A 156 5.89 -60.82 -7.60
C TYR A 156 7.24 -61.20 -6.92
N ASN A 157 7.30 -62.28 -6.13
CA ASN A 157 8.55 -62.82 -5.60
C ASN A 157 9.44 -63.48 -6.68
N CYS A 158 8.90 -63.90 -7.83
CA CYS A 158 9.72 -64.44 -8.92
C CYS A 158 10.56 -63.36 -9.62
N MET A 159 10.19 -62.07 -9.53
CA MET A 159 10.95 -60.99 -10.17
C MET A 159 12.38 -60.85 -9.59
N HIS A 160 12.56 -61.17 -8.31
CA HIS A 160 13.89 -61.22 -7.68
C HIS A 160 14.82 -62.29 -8.29
N ARG A 161 14.26 -63.31 -8.97
CA ARG A 161 14.99 -64.47 -9.48
C ARG A 161 15.75 -64.20 -10.79
N LEU A 162 15.45 -63.11 -11.50
CA LEU A 162 16.18 -62.68 -12.72
C LEU A 162 17.22 -61.56 -12.46
N GLY A 163 17.37 -61.06 -11.23
CA GLY A 163 18.33 -60.00 -10.88
C GLY A 163 18.04 -58.61 -11.46
N ALA A 164 17.01 -58.46 -12.29
CA ALA A 164 16.59 -57.20 -12.88
C ALA A 164 15.81 -56.35 -11.85
N LYS A 165 16.52 -55.41 -11.19
CA LYS A 165 15.88 -54.44 -10.28
C LYS A 165 14.93 -53.53 -11.07
N LEU A 166 13.63 -53.69 -10.84
CA LEU A 166 12.59 -52.74 -11.21
C LEU A 166 12.78 -51.46 -10.38
N GLY A 167 12.67 -50.29 -11.02
CA GLY A 167 12.72 -49.00 -10.35
C GLY A 167 11.40 -48.25 -10.49
N PHE A 168 11.04 -47.51 -9.45
CA PHE A 168 9.89 -46.61 -9.44
C PHE A 168 10.36 -45.16 -9.26
N VAL A 169 9.75 -44.24 -10.00
CA VAL A 169 9.84 -42.79 -9.78
C VAL A 169 8.41 -42.25 -9.79
N SER A 170 8.07 -41.48 -8.75
CA SER A 170 6.75 -40.87 -8.58
C SER A 170 6.89 -39.37 -8.34
N GLY A 171 5.86 -38.61 -8.71
CA GLY A 171 5.88 -37.16 -8.54
C GLY A 171 4.62 -36.49 -9.04
N LEU A 172 4.64 -35.16 -9.00
CA LEU A 172 3.57 -34.31 -9.53
C LEU A 172 4.05 -33.54 -10.77
N VAL A 173 3.13 -33.38 -11.74
CA VAL A 173 3.34 -32.55 -12.93
C VAL A 173 2.12 -31.65 -13.16
N HIS A 174 2.36 -30.39 -13.48
CA HIS A 174 1.30 -29.42 -13.76
C HIS A 174 0.50 -29.81 -15.02
N THR A 175 -0.83 -29.73 -14.98
CA THR A 175 -1.75 -30.22 -16.02
C THR A 175 -1.35 -29.84 -17.45
N ALA A 176 -0.96 -28.58 -17.69
CA ALA A 176 -0.58 -28.09 -19.01
C ALA A 176 0.68 -28.76 -19.62
N LYS A 177 1.46 -29.53 -18.84
CA LYS A 177 2.68 -30.21 -19.28
C LYS A 177 2.50 -31.73 -19.50
N VAL A 178 1.40 -32.34 -19.02
CA VAL A 178 1.18 -33.80 -18.97
C VAL A 178 1.40 -34.47 -20.32
N GLU A 179 0.69 -34.04 -21.37
CA GLU A 179 0.81 -34.62 -22.71
C GLU A 179 2.23 -34.54 -23.29
N ALA A 180 2.95 -33.45 -23.00
CA ALA A 180 4.30 -33.25 -23.51
C ALA A 180 5.30 -34.16 -22.78
N PHE A 181 5.15 -34.30 -21.46
CA PHE A 181 5.92 -35.19 -20.61
C PHE A 181 5.75 -36.67 -21.04
N GLU A 182 4.52 -37.15 -21.22
CA GLU A 182 4.24 -38.51 -21.70
C GLU A 182 4.89 -38.78 -23.07
N LYS A 183 4.66 -37.90 -24.05
CA LYS A 183 5.21 -38.03 -25.40
C LYS A 183 6.74 -38.01 -25.40
N MET A 184 7.38 -37.29 -24.47
CA MET A 184 8.83 -37.28 -24.31
C MET A 184 9.35 -38.55 -23.62
N LEU A 185 8.68 -39.01 -22.56
CA LEU A 185 9.01 -40.25 -21.84
C LEU A 185 9.03 -41.44 -22.81
N TRP A 186 7.96 -41.58 -23.62
CA TRP A 186 7.84 -42.65 -24.61
C TRP A 186 8.92 -42.58 -25.71
N ARG A 187 9.19 -41.39 -26.24
CA ARG A 187 10.24 -41.18 -27.27
C ARG A 187 11.64 -41.53 -26.79
N VAL A 188 11.99 -41.16 -25.55
CA VAL A 188 13.33 -41.38 -24.99
C VAL A 188 13.51 -42.82 -24.49
N CYS A 189 12.46 -43.40 -23.88
CA CYS A 189 12.53 -44.70 -23.23
C CYS A 189 12.02 -45.86 -24.11
N LYS A 190 11.46 -45.59 -25.29
CA LYS A 190 11.07 -46.57 -26.32
C LYS A 190 10.21 -47.74 -25.80
N GLY A 191 9.33 -47.48 -24.83
CA GLY A 191 8.44 -48.48 -24.24
C GLY A 191 9.01 -49.25 -23.03
N TYR A 192 10.26 -49.03 -22.62
CA TYR A 192 10.84 -49.62 -21.39
C TYR A 192 10.38 -48.95 -20.07
N THR A 193 9.29 -48.19 -20.13
CA THR A 193 8.69 -47.43 -19.01
C THR A 193 7.17 -47.54 -19.07
N ILE A 194 6.55 -47.95 -17.97
CA ILE A 194 5.09 -47.89 -17.81
C ILE A 194 4.78 -46.62 -17.02
N LEU A 195 3.91 -45.78 -17.58
CA LEU A 195 3.41 -44.56 -16.95
C LEU A 195 1.96 -44.80 -16.47
N THR A 196 1.66 -44.41 -15.24
CA THR A 196 0.30 -44.33 -14.71
C THR A 196 0.12 -42.96 -14.09
N TYR A 197 -1.01 -42.30 -14.35
CA TYR A 197 -1.31 -40.97 -13.81
C TYR A 197 -2.77 -40.81 -13.42
N ALA A 198 -3.04 -39.83 -12.55
CA ALA A 198 -4.37 -39.32 -12.25
C ALA A 198 -4.31 -37.82 -11.90
N GLU A 199 -5.39 -37.12 -12.17
CA GLU A 199 -5.63 -35.76 -11.70
C GLU A 199 -5.84 -35.76 -10.17
N LEU A 200 -5.34 -34.75 -9.46
CA LEU A 200 -5.84 -34.43 -8.13
C LEU A 200 -7.20 -33.74 -8.24
N ASP A 201 -8.19 -34.21 -7.49
CA ASP A 201 -9.46 -33.51 -7.30
C ASP A 201 -9.29 -32.16 -6.57
N GLU A 202 -8.22 -32.03 -5.76
CA GLU A 202 -7.88 -30.83 -4.99
C GLU A 202 -6.83 -29.96 -5.72
N CYS A 203 -7.08 -28.64 -5.78
CA CYS A 203 -6.09 -27.69 -6.29
C CYS A 203 -5.07 -27.36 -5.20
N LEU A 204 -3.80 -27.66 -5.45
CA LEU A 204 -2.69 -27.34 -4.54
C LEU A 204 -2.10 -25.96 -4.90
N GLU A 205 -1.70 -25.21 -3.87
CA GLU A 205 -0.94 -23.96 -4.03
C GLU A 205 0.49 -24.31 -4.45
N ASP A 206 0.91 -23.84 -5.63
CA ASP A 206 2.27 -24.01 -6.12
C ASP A 206 3.27 -23.32 -5.17
N PRO A 207 4.28 -24.03 -4.63
CA PRO A 207 5.22 -23.50 -3.64
C PRO A 207 6.17 -22.41 -4.17
N ASP A 208 6.25 -22.18 -5.49
CA ASP A 208 7.07 -21.12 -6.10
C ASP A 208 6.26 -20.02 -6.81
N THR A 209 4.99 -20.25 -7.19
CA THR A 209 4.12 -19.20 -7.77
C THR A 209 2.98 -18.72 -6.87
N GLY A 210 2.53 -19.52 -5.90
CA GLY A 210 1.38 -19.20 -5.05
C GLY A 210 0.02 -19.30 -5.74
N GLU A 211 -0.04 -19.88 -6.95
CA GLU A 211 -1.31 -20.11 -7.65
C GLU A 211 -1.90 -21.49 -7.32
N ASN A 212 -3.19 -21.53 -6.96
CA ASN A 212 -3.93 -22.78 -6.77
C ASN A 212 -4.17 -23.46 -8.12
N THR A 213 -3.28 -24.38 -8.46
CA THR A 213 -3.26 -25.08 -9.74
C THR A 213 -3.67 -26.55 -9.58
N ARG A 214 -4.11 -27.18 -10.67
CA ARG A 214 -4.32 -28.63 -10.69
C ARG A 214 -3.04 -29.34 -11.10
N TRP A 215 -2.80 -30.45 -10.42
CA TRP A 215 -1.62 -31.28 -10.59
C TRP A 215 -2.04 -32.71 -10.93
N PHE A 216 -1.20 -33.39 -11.70
CA PHE A 216 -1.33 -34.81 -11.97
C PHE A 216 -0.26 -35.57 -11.19
N VAL A 217 -0.69 -36.51 -10.34
CA VAL A 217 0.24 -37.50 -9.75
C VAL A 217 0.59 -38.51 -10.82
N PHE A 218 1.87 -38.76 -11.01
CA PHE A 218 2.37 -39.83 -11.88
C PHE A 218 3.21 -40.85 -11.10
N LEU A 219 3.15 -42.09 -11.59
CA LEU A 219 4.03 -43.19 -11.22
C LEU A 219 4.63 -43.75 -12.50
N VAL A 220 5.96 -43.74 -12.60
CA VAL A 220 6.72 -44.37 -13.69
C VAL A 220 7.47 -45.57 -13.12
N SER A 221 7.14 -46.77 -13.59
CA SER A 221 8.00 -47.94 -13.41
C SER A 221 8.94 -48.08 -14.60
N TYR A 222 10.19 -48.45 -14.33
CA TYR A 222 11.24 -48.54 -15.35
C TYR A 222 12.23 -49.66 -15.06
N TRP A 223 12.88 -50.14 -16.11
CA TRP A 223 13.82 -51.26 -16.05
C TRP A 223 15.27 -50.79 -16.20
N GLY A 224 16.07 -50.98 -15.16
CA GLY A 224 17.50 -50.69 -15.18
C GLY A 224 17.88 -49.22 -14.97
N GLU A 225 19.06 -49.02 -14.39
CA GLU A 225 19.49 -47.73 -13.85
C GLU A 225 19.69 -46.64 -14.92
N GLN A 226 20.20 -46.99 -16.11
CA GLN A 226 20.37 -46.04 -17.22
C GLN A 226 19.04 -45.46 -17.73
N ILE A 227 17.92 -46.17 -17.54
CA ILE A 227 16.60 -45.67 -17.89
C ILE A 227 16.08 -44.77 -16.76
N GLY A 228 16.25 -45.16 -15.50
CA GLY A 228 15.96 -44.31 -14.35
C GLY A 228 16.66 -42.94 -14.39
N GLN A 229 17.94 -42.91 -14.78
CA GLN A 229 18.68 -41.66 -14.97
C GLN A 229 18.14 -40.79 -16.12
N LYS A 230 17.52 -41.38 -17.16
CA LYS A 230 16.83 -40.63 -18.23
C LYS A 230 15.47 -40.11 -17.74
N VAL A 231 14.69 -40.93 -17.03
CA VAL A 231 13.40 -40.54 -16.44
C VAL A 231 13.58 -39.35 -15.50
N LYS A 232 14.57 -39.40 -14.59
CA LYS A 232 14.88 -38.27 -13.69
C LYS A 232 15.20 -36.99 -14.47
N LYS A 233 16.11 -37.04 -15.46
CA LYS A 233 16.42 -35.89 -16.32
C LYS A 233 15.21 -35.34 -17.08
N ILE A 234 14.25 -36.18 -17.45
CA ILE A 234 12.99 -35.70 -18.07
C ILE A 234 12.14 -34.98 -17.02
N CYS A 235 12.00 -35.53 -15.80
CA CYS A 235 11.31 -34.87 -14.70
C CYS A 235 11.94 -33.50 -14.37
N ASP A 236 13.27 -33.43 -14.30
CA ASP A 236 14.04 -32.19 -14.11
C ASP A 236 13.72 -31.16 -15.21
N CYS A 237 13.73 -31.59 -16.49
CA CYS A 237 13.46 -30.72 -17.64
C CYS A 237 12.01 -30.20 -17.73
N TYR A 238 11.03 -30.89 -17.16
CA TYR A 238 9.63 -30.42 -17.10
C TYR A 238 9.31 -29.66 -15.79
N HIS A 239 10.24 -29.61 -14.84
CA HIS A 239 10.03 -29.15 -13.47
C HIS A 239 8.89 -29.92 -12.78
N CYS A 240 9.01 -31.25 -12.74
CA CYS A 240 8.13 -32.12 -11.95
C CYS A 240 8.64 -32.24 -10.51
N HIS A 241 7.74 -32.23 -9.51
CA HIS A 241 8.12 -32.43 -8.11
C HIS A 241 8.25 -33.94 -7.86
N VAL A 242 9.49 -34.44 -7.73
CA VAL A 242 9.79 -35.88 -7.64
C VAL A 242 10.06 -36.29 -6.20
N TYR A 243 9.27 -37.24 -5.70
CA TYR A 243 9.37 -37.76 -4.33
C TYR A 243 9.79 -39.24 -4.33
N PRO A 244 10.49 -39.72 -3.28
CA PRO A 244 10.90 -41.11 -3.19
C PRO A 244 9.69 -42.05 -3.00
N TYR A 245 9.64 -43.13 -3.77
CA TYR A 245 8.54 -44.11 -3.70
C TYR A 245 8.93 -45.29 -2.79
N PRO A 246 8.19 -45.58 -1.70
CA PRO A 246 8.40 -46.78 -0.90
C PRO A 246 7.86 -48.02 -1.62
N ASN A 247 8.71 -49.05 -1.74
CA ASN A 247 8.41 -50.28 -2.49
C ASN A 247 7.42 -51.19 -1.73
N THR A 248 7.42 -51.11 -0.40
CA THR A 248 6.71 -52.00 0.51
C THR A 248 5.51 -51.27 1.12
N MET A 249 4.37 -51.95 1.32
CA MET A 249 3.18 -51.30 1.91
C MET A 249 3.42 -50.88 3.36
N GLU A 250 4.07 -51.73 4.17
CA GLU A 250 4.41 -51.44 5.57
C GLU A 250 5.31 -50.19 5.70
N GLU A 251 6.33 -50.07 4.85
CA GLU A 251 7.18 -48.87 4.78
C GLU A 251 6.37 -47.62 4.41
N ARG A 252 5.35 -47.76 3.54
CA ARG A 252 4.49 -46.66 3.12
C ARG A 252 3.59 -46.16 4.24
N GLU A 253 2.96 -47.07 4.99
CA GLU A 253 2.09 -46.70 6.11
C GLU A 253 2.88 -45.97 7.20
N VAL A 254 4.06 -46.48 7.56
CA VAL A 254 5.00 -45.81 8.50
C VAL A 254 5.45 -44.44 7.98
N ILE A 255 5.70 -44.29 6.68
CA ILE A 255 6.02 -42.99 6.07
C ILE A 255 4.82 -42.03 6.13
N VAL A 256 3.61 -42.47 5.80
CA VAL A 256 2.41 -41.62 5.82
C VAL A 256 2.09 -41.15 7.25
N GLU A 257 2.17 -42.04 8.25
CA GLU A 257 2.03 -41.64 9.67
C GLU A 257 3.11 -40.62 10.07
N GLY A 258 4.37 -40.86 9.70
CA GLY A 258 5.49 -39.95 9.97
C GLY A 258 5.38 -38.59 9.25
N LEU A 259 4.78 -38.54 8.07
CA LEU A 259 4.47 -37.29 7.35
C LEU A 259 3.33 -36.53 8.06
N ASN A 260 2.25 -37.22 8.41
CA ASN A 260 1.09 -36.62 9.09
C ASN A 260 1.48 -35.97 10.43
N VAL A 261 2.30 -36.63 11.26
CA VAL A 261 2.83 -36.03 12.49
C VAL A 261 3.64 -34.76 12.20
N ARG A 262 4.54 -34.80 11.21
CA ARG A 262 5.36 -33.64 10.82
C ARG A 262 4.54 -32.48 10.23
N ILE A 263 3.46 -32.77 9.53
CA ILE A 263 2.53 -31.77 9.00
C ILE A 263 1.75 -31.09 10.15
N LEU A 264 1.32 -31.85 11.16
CA LEU A 264 0.67 -31.31 12.37
C LEU A 264 1.63 -30.45 13.22
N ASP A 265 2.88 -30.89 13.39
CA ASP A 265 3.93 -30.10 14.04
C ASP A 265 4.20 -28.80 13.28
N LEU A 266 4.33 -28.84 11.95
CA LEU A 266 4.57 -27.65 11.13
C LEU A 266 3.39 -26.67 11.14
N HIS A 267 2.14 -27.15 11.09
CA HIS A 267 0.96 -26.29 11.30
C HIS A 267 1.01 -25.61 12.68
N THR A 268 1.37 -26.36 13.72
CA THR A 268 1.47 -25.83 15.09
C THR A 268 2.57 -24.77 15.23
N VAL A 269 3.72 -24.97 14.58
CA VAL A 269 4.82 -23.99 14.53
C VAL A 269 4.46 -22.77 13.68
N LEU A 270 3.80 -22.96 12.54
CA LEU A 270 3.36 -21.88 11.65
C LEU A 270 2.32 -20.99 12.34
N HIS A 271 1.29 -21.56 12.98
CA HIS A 271 0.31 -20.80 13.76
C HIS A 271 0.98 -19.97 14.87
N LYS A 272 1.90 -20.55 15.64
CA LYS A 272 2.66 -19.82 16.68
C LYS A 272 3.52 -18.70 16.09
N THR A 273 4.06 -18.90 14.88
CA THR A 273 4.85 -17.89 14.16
C THR A 273 3.98 -16.73 13.67
N GLU A 274 2.78 -17.02 13.15
CA GLU A 274 1.80 -16.01 12.75
C GLU A 274 1.24 -15.22 13.93
N GLU A 275 0.94 -15.90 15.05
CA GLU A 275 0.49 -15.25 16.27
C GLU A 275 1.58 -14.32 16.83
N TYR A 276 2.84 -14.78 16.88
CA TYR A 276 3.98 -13.95 17.27
C TYR A 276 4.13 -12.72 16.36
N LEU A 277 4.10 -12.91 15.04
CA LEU A 277 4.18 -11.81 14.08
C LEU A 277 3.03 -10.82 14.24
N ARG A 278 1.79 -11.29 14.47
CA ARG A 278 0.64 -10.42 14.76
C ARG A 278 0.82 -9.64 16.07
N GLN A 279 1.34 -10.26 17.13
CA GLN A 279 1.62 -9.58 18.40
C GLN A 279 2.72 -8.51 18.25
N VAL A 280 3.77 -8.76 17.46
CA VAL A 280 4.81 -7.77 17.15
C VAL A 280 4.26 -6.62 16.31
N LEU A 281 3.47 -6.90 15.27
CA LEU A 281 2.86 -5.88 14.42
C LEU A 281 1.83 -5.01 15.16
N CYS A 282 1.06 -5.56 16.11
CA CYS A 282 0.18 -4.76 16.97
C CYS A 282 0.97 -3.80 17.88
N LYS A 283 2.05 -4.26 18.53
CA LYS A 283 2.92 -3.37 19.34
C LYS A 283 3.59 -2.29 18.49
N ALA A 284 3.95 -2.63 17.25
CA ALA A 284 4.48 -1.66 16.29
C ALA A 284 3.41 -0.64 15.85
N SER A 285 2.15 -1.04 15.64
CA SER A 285 1.09 -0.15 15.16
C SER A 285 0.75 0.97 16.15
N GLU A 286 0.87 0.73 17.45
CA GLU A 286 0.69 1.74 18.51
C GLU A 286 1.68 2.92 18.38
N SER A 287 2.95 2.65 18.05
CA SER A 287 4.02 3.66 17.99
C SER A 287 4.24 4.23 16.59
N ILE A 288 3.99 3.45 15.53
CA ILE A 288 4.39 3.78 14.15
C ILE A 288 3.85 5.12 13.64
N TYR A 289 2.62 5.51 14.04
CA TYR A 289 2.03 6.80 13.68
C TYR A 289 2.89 7.97 14.19
N THR A 290 3.37 7.86 15.44
CA THR A 290 4.20 8.90 16.06
C THR A 290 5.59 8.96 15.43
N TRP A 291 6.21 7.80 15.17
CA TRP A 291 7.50 7.70 14.49
C TRP A 291 7.46 8.26 13.06
N VAL A 292 6.41 7.99 12.27
CA VAL A 292 6.24 8.56 10.92
C VAL A 292 6.20 10.09 10.95
N ILE A 293 5.52 10.71 11.92
CA ILE A 293 5.49 12.17 12.05
C ILE A 293 6.83 12.70 12.55
N GLN A 294 7.46 12.04 13.53
CA GLN A 294 8.74 12.44 14.10
C GLN A 294 9.88 12.40 13.07
N VAL A 295 9.99 11.31 12.29
CA VAL A 295 11.00 11.17 11.23
C VAL A 295 10.77 12.18 10.11
N LYS A 296 9.51 12.46 9.71
CA LYS A 296 9.21 13.51 8.73
C LYS A 296 9.58 14.91 9.21
N LYS A 297 9.30 15.25 10.47
CA LYS A 297 9.73 16.52 11.08
C LYS A 297 11.25 16.62 11.15
N MET A 298 11.92 15.56 11.61
CA MET A 298 13.39 15.44 11.65
C MET A 298 14.02 15.61 10.26
N LYS A 299 13.47 14.95 9.22
CA LYS A 299 13.92 15.10 7.83
C LYS A 299 13.79 16.53 7.33
N ALA A 300 12.66 17.19 7.62
CA ALA A 300 12.46 18.60 7.27
C ALA A 300 13.49 19.50 7.97
N ILE A 301 13.73 19.31 9.27
CA ILE A 301 14.75 20.06 10.03
C ILE A 301 16.15 19.83 9.45
N TYR A 302 16.53 18.60 9.06
CA TYR A 302 17.84 18.38 8.44
C TYR A 302 17.92 18.88 6.98
N HIS A 303 16.81 18.93 6.24
CA HIS A 303 16.77 19.59 4.93
C HIS A 303 17.02 21.10 5.08
N VAL A 304 16.31 21.72 6.03
CA VAL A 304 16.53 23.10 6.50
C VAL A 304 17.96 23.36 6.96
N LEU A 305 18.56 22.50 7.78
CA LEU A 305 19.94 22.68 8.26
C LEU A 305 20.98 22.55 7.14
N ASN A 306 20.68 21.76 6.10
CA ASN A 306 21.43 21.75 4.84
C ASN A 306 21.16 22.99 3.96
N LEU A 307 20.17 23.81 4.30
CA LEU A 307 19.91 25.12 3.71
C LEU A 307 20.50 26.27 4.55
N CYS A 308 20.89 26.10 5.81
CA CYS A 308 21.60 27.15 6.55
C CYS A 308 23.03 27.37 6.02
N SER A 309 23.56 28.59 6.13
CA SER A 309 24.97 28.89 5.83
C SER A 309 25.82 28.79 7.10
N PHE A 310 27.12 28.49 6.95
CA PHE A 310 28.06 28.41 8.07
C PHE A 310 28.89 29.69 8.16
N ASP A 311 29.02 30.24 9.37
CA ASP A 311 30.03 31.25 9.66
C ASP A 311 31.46 30.69 9.48
N VAL A 312 32.43 31.57 9.21
CA VAL A 312 33.85 31.26 9.03
C VAL A 312 34.42 30.50 10.23
N THR A 313 33.93 30.76 11.46
CA THR A 313 34.36 30.04 12.67
C THR A 313 33.78 28.63 12.81
N ASN A 314 32.85 28.22 11.94
CA ASN A 314 32.07 26.96 12.00
C ASN A 314 31.22 26.73 13.27
N LYS A 315 31.16 27.70 14.20
CA LYS A 315 30.43 27.58 15.48
C LYS A 315 28.97 28.06 15.40
N CYS A 316 28.70 29.00 14.50
CA CYS A 316 27.37 29.56 14.26
C CYS A 316 26.87 29.20 12.85
N LEU A 317 25.55 29.02 12.76
CA LEU A 317 24.80 28.98 11.52
C LEU A 317 24.13 30.35 11.30
N ILE A 318 24.16 30.82 10.05
CA ILE A 318 23.53 32.05 9.61
C ILE A 318 22.45 31.66 8.58
N ALA A 319 21.21 32.06 8.82
CA ALA A 319 20.09 31.85 7.92
C ALA A 319 19.39 33.18 7.63
N GLU A 320 19.04 33.43 6.37
CA GLU A 320 18.27 34.60 5.96
C GLU A 320 16.85 34.15 5.63
N VAL A 321 15.86 34.77 6.28
CA VAL A 321 14.46 34.33 6.26
C VAL A 321 13.54 35.51 6.03
N TRP A 322 12.50 35.32 5.21
CA TRP A 322 11.43 36.30 5.05
C TRP A 322 10.40 36.13 6.17
N CYS A 323 10.15 37.20 6.93
CA CYS A 323 9.23 37.19 8.06
C CYS A 323 8.22 38.35 7.94
N PRO A 324 6.91 38.13 8.19
CA PRO A 324 5.95 39.22 8.31
C PRO A 324 6.32 40.12 9.49
N VAL A 325 6.32 41.44 9.28
CA VAL A 325 6.70 42.42 10.32
C VAL A 325 5.83 42.30 11.58
N ALA A 326 4.59 41.81 11.44
CA ALA A 326 3.68 41.54 12.55
C ALA A 326 4.13 40.37 13.46
N ASP A 327 4.79 39.34 12.92
CA ASP A 327 5.11 38.11 13.66
C ASP A 327 6.55 38.08 14.22
N LEU A 328 7.34 39.15 13.99
CA LEU A 328 8.72 39.29 14.49
C LEU A 328 8.88 39.09 16.00
N GLN A 329 7.86 39.44 16.79
CA GLN A 329 7.86 39.21 18.25
C GLN A 329 7.71 37.72 18.58
N ASN A 330 6.86 37.00 17.84
CA ASN A 330 6.65 35.56 18.00
C ASN A 330 7.93 34.80 17.61
N LEU A 331 8.62 35.22 16.54
CA LEU A 331 9.88 34.65 16.10
C LEU A 331 11.00 34.84 17.15
N ARG A 332 11.11 36.02 17.78
CA ARG A 332 12.05 36.24 18.90
C ARG A 332 11.76 35.32 20.09
N HIS A 333 10.50 35.26 20.54
CA HIS A 333 10.11 34.37 21.65
C HIS A 333 10.41 32.89 21.34
N ALA A 334 10.18 32.44 20.10
CA ALA A 334 10.48 31.07 19.69
C ALA A 334 12.00 30.77 19.72
N LEU A 335 12.84 31.70 19.29
CA LEU A 335 14.31 31.58 19.35
C LEU A 335 14.83 31.57 20.79
N GLU A 336 14.29 32.43 21.65
CA GLU A 336 14.60 32.47 23.08
C GLU A 336 14.18 31.17 23.79
N GLU A 337 12.99 30.66 23.50
CA GLU A 337 12.47 29.43 24.09
C GLU A 337 13.24 28.18 23.63
N GLY A 338 13.61 28.09 22.35
CA GLY A 338 14.47 27.04 21.82
C GLY A 338 15.89 27.10 22.39
N SER A 339 16.49 28.29 22.47
CA SER A 339 17.81 28.47 23.11
C SER A 339 17.80 28.02 24.58
N ARG A 340 16.68 28.24 25.30
CA ARG A 340 16.48 27.79 26.68
C ARG A 340 16.33 26.26 26.80
N LYS A 341 15.66 25.60 25.84
CA LYS A 341 15.49 24.13 25.81
C LYS A 341 16.79 23.40 25.49
N SER A 342 17.53 23.93 24.51
CA SER A 342 18.87 23.48 24.13
C SER A 342 19.92 23.63 25.25
N GLY A 343 19.67 24.50 26.25
CA GLY A 343 20.59 24.76 27.36
C GLY A 343 21.83 25.56 26.96
N ALA A 344 21.77 26.30 25.85
CA ALA A 344 22.90 27.06 25.33
C ALA A 344 23.20 28.31 26.18
N THR A 345 24.48 28.60 26.36
CA THR A 345 24.96 29.77 27.12
C THR A 345 24.92 31.08 26.32
N VAL A 346 24.66 31.00 25.00
CA VAL A 346 24.49 32.16 24.11
C VAL A 346 23.11 32.06 23.48
N SER A 347 22.29 33.10 23.65
CA SER A 347 20.98 33.19 23.01
C SER A 347 21.11 33.29 21.49
N SER A 348 20.40 32.43 20.76
CA SER A 348 20.21 32.62 19.31
C SER A 348 19.42 33.92 19.07
N PHE A 349 19.87 34.76 18.13
CA PHE A 349 19.34 36.12 17.95
C PHE A 349 19.05 36.46 16.49
N MET A 350 18.23 37.49 16.29
CA MET A 350 17.74 37.92 14.98
C MET A 350 18.04 39.40 14.73
N ASN A 351 18.67 39.70 13.60
CA ASN A 351 18.82 41.05 13.06
C ASN A 351 17.87 41.26 11.86
N THR A 352 17.42 42.49 11.61
CA THR A 352 16.59 42.85 10.44
C THR A 352 17.43 43.61 9.43
N ILE A 353 17.51 43.11 8.18
CA ILE A 353 18.38 43.66 7.14
C ILE A 353 17.55 44.46 6.11
N PRO A 354 17.93 45.71 5.78
CA PRO A 354 17.37 46.41 4.63
C PRO A 354 17.88 45.77 3.34
N THR A 355 16.97 45.23 2.53
CA THR A 355 17.29 44.58 1.23
C THR A 355 16.52 45.24 0.09
N THR A 356 17.08 45.17 -1.11
CA THR A 356 16.46 45.59 -2.37
C THR A 356 15.84 44.43 -3.16
N GLN A 357 15.97 43.19 -2.66
CA GLN A 357 15.33 42.03 -3.27
C GLN A 357 13.80 42.09 -3.12
N PRO A 358 13.02 41.60 -4.09
CA PRO A 358 11.57 41.55 -3.98
C PRO A 358 11.14 40.55 -2.89
N PRO A 359 10.44 40.99 -1.83
CA PRO A 359 9.88 40.07 -0.83
C PRO A 359 8.74 39.21 -1.38
N PRO A 360 8.48 38.04 -0.78
CA PRO A 360 7.34 37.19 -1.15
C PRO A 360 6.00 37.80 -0.71
N THR A 361 4.96 37.61 -1.51
CA THR A 361 3.60 38.02 -1.17
C THR A 361 2.95 37.00 -0.21
N LEU A 362 2.57 37.45 0.99
CA LEU A 362 1.72 36.67 1.91
C LEU A 362 0.36 37.35 2.08
N ILE A 363 -0.71 36.57 1.97
CA ILE A 363 -2.08 36.98 2.26
C ILE A 363 -2.60 36.06 3.37
N ARG A 364 -3.05 36.61 4.51
CA ARG A 364 -3.62 35.78 5.58
C ARG A 364 -5.02 35.31 5.18
N THR A 365 -5.13 34.06 4.76
CA THR A 365 -6.40 33.41 4.47
C THR A 365 -7.06 32.90 5.76
N ASN A 366 -8.39 33.04 5.82
CA ASN A 366 -9.21 32.36 6.80
C ASN A 366 -9.81 31.10 6.17
N LYS A 367 -10.32 30.19 7.00
CA LYS A 367 -11.06 28.98 6.63
C LYS A 367 -12.10 29.16 5.50
N PHE A 368 -12.72 30.35 5.43
CA PHE A 368 -13.68 30.75 4.39
C PHE A 368 -13.00 31.31 3.12
N THR A 369 -11.95 32.13 3.25
CA THR A 369 -11.33 32.81 2.10
C THR A 369 -10.26 31.98 1.40
N SER A 370 -9.74 30.90 2.01
CA SER A 370 -8.72 30.04 1.40
C SER A 370 -9.17 29.44 0.06
N GLY A 371 -10.42 28.99 -0.05
CA GLY A 371 -10.95 28.46 -1.33
C GLY A 371 -10.95 29.50 -2.46
N PHE A 372 -11.32 30.75 -2.15
CA PHE A 372 -11.31 31.84 -3.12
C PHE A 372 -9.89 32.32 -3.46
N GLN A 373 -8.97 32.32 -2.49
CA GLN A 373 -7.57 32.65 -2.71
C GLN A 373 -6.90 31.60 -3.60
N ASN A 374 -7.11 30.31 -3.34
CA ASN A 374 -6.57 29.22 -4.16
C ASN A 374 -7.01 29.32 -5.64
N ILE A 375 -8.24 29.77 -5.91
CA ILE A 375 -8.76 29.99 -7.28
C ILE A 375 -8.02 31.15 -7.99
N VAL A 376 -7.65 32.19 -7.24
CA VAL A 376 -6.85 33.33 -7.77
C VAL A 376 -5.40 32.94 -7.96
N ASP A 377 -4.77 32.33 -6.96
CA ASP A 377 -3.35 31.96 -6.98
C ASP A 377 -3.06 30.90 -8.05
N ALA A 378 -4.05 30.09 -8.44
CA ALA A 378 -3.98 29.15 -9.57
C ALA A 378 -3.87 29.83 -10.96
N TYR A 379 -4.28 31.10 -11.09
CA TYR A 379 -3.98 31.91 -12.27
C TYR A 379 -2.59 32.55 -12.18
N GLY A 380 -2.20 32.99 -10.98
CA GLY A 380 -0.85 33.44 -10.67
C GLY A 380 -0.77 34.15 -9.31
N VAL A 381 0.39 34.06 -8.65
CA VAL A 381 0.66 34.76 -7.40
C VAL A 381 0.91 36.25 -7.67
N GLY A 382 0.13 37.13 -7.05
CA GLY A 382 0.25 38.59 -7.21
C GLY A 382 1.53 39.18 -6.66
N ASN A 383 1.95 40.33 -7.18
CA ASN A 383 3.18 41.02 -6.79
C ASN A 383 3.08 41.60 -5.37
N TYR A 384 4.23 41.83 -4.75
CA TYR A 384 4.26 42.39 -3.40
C TYR A 384 3.69 43.81 -3.35
N GLY A 385 2.75 44.04 -2.44
CA GLY A 385 2.02 45.31 -2.31
C GLY A 385 0.88 45.52 -3.32
N GLU A 386 0.67 44.57 -4.25
CA GLU A 386 -0.45 44.58 -5.20
C GLU A 386 -1.81 44.41 -4.48
N VAL A 387 -2.89 44.88 -5.12
CA VAL A 387 -4.25 44.72 -4.60
C VAL A 387 -4.74 43.32 -4.90
N ASN A 388 -5.14 42.58 -3.86
CA ASN A 388 -5.60 41.20 -3.97
C ASN A 388 -6.99 41.14 -4.62
N PRO A 389 -7.17 40.54 -5.82
CA PRO A 389 -8.47 40.43 -6.46
C PRO A 389 -9.40 39.43 -5.74
N ALA A 390 -8.87 38.53 -4.90
CA ALA A 390 -9.68 37.51 -4.22
C ALA A 390 -10.77 38.12 -3.31
N LEU A 391 -10.54 39.32 -2.77
CA LEU A 391 -11.55 40.04 -1.98
C LEU A 391 -12.83 40.32 -2.80
N TYR A 392 -12.68 40.59 -4.09
CA TYR A 392 -13.81 40.82 -5.00
C TYR A 392 -14.41 39.51 -5.50
N THR A 393 -13.59 38.51 -5.85
CA THR A 393 -14.07 37.23 -6.39
C THR A 393 -14.95 36.45 -5.41
N ILE A 394 -14.78 36.63 -4.09
CA ILE A 394 -15.69 36.10 -3.05
C ILE A 394 -17.18 36.35 -3.37
N ILE A 395 -17.51 37.50 -3.96
CA ILE A 395 -18.88 37.84 -4.37
C ILE A 395 -19.07 37.74 -5.88
N THR A 396 -18.14 38.30 -6.67
CA THR A 396 -18.36 38.43 -8.13
C THR A 396 -18.30 37.09 -8.87
N PHE A 397 -17.46 36.14 -8.45
CA PHE A 397 -17.38 34.83 -9.11
C PHE A 397 -18.64 33.98 -8.85
N PRO A 398 -19.10 33.78 -7.60
CA PRO A 398 -20.37 33.09 -7.34
C PRO A 398 -21.59 33.77 -7.95
N PHE A 399 -21.61 35.12 -8.02
CA PHE A 399 -22.71 35.86 -8.65
C PHE A 399 -22.73 35.70 -10.18
N LEU A 400 -21.58 35.78 -10.86
CA LEU A 400 -21.50 35.55 -12.31
C LEU A 400 -21.86 34.11 -12.68
N PHE A 401 -21.43 33.14 -11.86
CA PHE A 401 -21.88 31.75 -12.00
C PHE A 401 -23.41 31.65 -11.88
N ALA A 402 -24.02 32.29 -10.89
CA ALA A 402 -25.47 32.26 -10.68
C ALA A 402 -26.29 32.89 -11.82
N VAL A 403 -25.74 33.87 -12.54
CA VAL A 403 -26.36 34.40 -13.77
C VAL A 403 -26.36 33.35 -14.90
N MET A 404 -25.32 32.51 -14.98
CA MET A 404 -25.24 31.41 -15.95
C MET A 404 -26.02 30.15 -15.51
N PHE A 405 -26.27 29.99 -14.21
CA PHE A 405 -26.90 28.82 -13.58
C PHE A 405 -28.12 29.23 -12.74
N GLY A 406 -29.01 30.04 -13.31
CA GLY A 406 -30.16 30.64 -12.62
C GLY A 406 -31.41 29.77 -12.63
N ASP A 407 -31.42 28.68 -11.86
CA ASP A 407 -32.59 27.83 -11.59
C ASP A 407 -32.72 27.61 -10.09
N LEU A 408 -33.88 27.95 -9.51
CA LEU A 408 -34.16 27.82 -8.09
C LEU A 408 -34.00 26.38 -7.58
N GLY A 409 -34.45 25.39 -8.36
CA GLY A 409 -34.44 23.98 -7.98
C GLY A 409 -33.02 23.42 -7.94
N HIS A 410 -32.25 23.64 -9.01
CA HIS A 410 -30.85 23.20 -9.08
C HIS A 410 -29.95 23.96 -8.08
N GLY A 411 -30.14 25.27 -7.93
CA GLY A 411 -29.43 26.09 -6.94
C GLY A 411 -29.67 25.61 -5.50
N LEU A 412 -30.92 25.27 -5.16
CA LEU A 412 -31.29 24.76 -3.85
C LEU A 412 -30.68 23.39 -3.55
N LEU A 413 -30.60 22.49 -4.55
CA LEU A 413 -29.89 21.21 -4.42
C LEU A 413 -28.39 21.42 -4.13
N MET A 414 -27.72 22.31 -4.87
CA MET A 414 -26.30 22.63 -4.60
C MET A 414 -26.10 23.26 -3.22
N PHE A 415 -26.99 24.16 -2.80
CA PHE A 415 -26.93 24.82 -1.50
C PHE A 415 -27.08 23.81 -0.35
N ILE A 416 -28.06 22.90 -0.43
CA ILE A 416 -28.25 21.83 0.56
C ILE A 416 -27.01 20.93 0.62
N PHE A 417 -26.46 20.54 -0.53
CA PHE A 417 -25.26 19.70 -0.60
C PHE A 417 -24.04 20.36 0.06
N ALA A 418 -23.75 21.63 -0.28
CA ALA A 418 -22.66 22.38 0.34
C ALA A 418 -22.86 22.59 1.85
N LEU A 419 -24.10 22.84 2.29
CA LEU A 419 -24.46 22.99 3.70
C LEU A 419 -24.26 21.67 4.47
N LEU A 420 -24.61 20.53 3.89
CA LEU A 420 -24.29 19.20 4.46
C LEU A 420 -22.78 18.97 4.57
N THR A 421 -21.99 19.34 3.54
CA THR A 421 -20.51 19.25 3.57
C THR A 421 -19.90 20.09 4.70
N ILE A 422 -20.49 21.25 5.02
CA ILE A 422 -20.03 22.14 6.10
C ILE A 422 -20.50 21.63 7.48
N LEU A 423 -21.72 21.10 7.60
CA LEU A 423 -22.19 20.50 8.86
C LEU A 423 -21.40 19.25 9.26
N TYR A 424 -21.06 18.38 8.29
CA TYR A 424 -20.28 17.17 8.52
C TYR A 424 -18.77 17.38 8.40
N GLU A 425 -18.27 18.62 8.47
CA GLU A 425 -16.85 18.93 8.25
C GLU A 425 -15.90 18.22 9.23
N ASN A 426 -16.34 18.04 10.48
CA ASN A 426 -15.56 17.35 11.51
C ASN A 426 -15.56 15.81 11.34
N HIS A 427 -16.29 15.25 10.37
CA HIS A 427 -16.42 13.81 10.21
C HIS A 427 -15.17 13.19 9.54
N PRO A 428 -14.50 12.20 10.16
CA PRO A 428 -13.16 11.77 9.73
C PRO A 428 -13.11 11.22 8.31
N ARG A 429 -14.18 10.55 7.83
CA ARG A 429 -14.25 10.05 6.45
C ARG A 429 -14.14 11.15 5.39
N LEU A 430 -14.61 12.37 5.69
CA LEU A 430 -14.61 13.48 4.73
C LEU A 430 -13.23 14.17 4.70
N LYS A 431 -12.62 14.34 5.88
CA LYS A 431 -11.23 14.84 6.07
C LYS A 431 -10.15 13.88 5.53
N ARG A 432 -10.47 12.59 5.35
CA ARG A 432 -9.53 11.51 4.99
C ARG A 432 -9.87 10.77 3.68
N SER A 433 -10.86 11.23 2.91
CA SER A 433 -11.08 10.72 1.54
C SER A 433 -9.81 10.93 0.71
N GLN A 434 -9.38 9.88 0.00
CA GLN A 434 -8.24 9.93 -0.92
C GLN A 434 -8.69 10.29 -2.35
N ASP A 435 -9.99 10.45 -2.56
CA ASP A 435 -10.60 10.72 -3.86
C ASP A 435 -10.39 12.21 -4.20
N GLU A 436 -9.57 12.48 -5.22
CA GLU A 436 -9.14 13.85 -5.56
C GLU A 436 -10.31 14.81 -5.81
N ILE A 437 -11.40 14.28 -6.40
CA ILE A 437 -12.67 14.99 -6.64
C ILE A 437 -13.32 15.41 -5.31
N MET A 438 -13.43 14.49 -4.35
CA MET A 438 -14.06 14.78 -3.04
C MET A 438 -13.20 15.74 -2.21
N LYS A 439 -11.87 15.63 -2.32
CA LYS A 439 -10.93 16.58 -1.70
C LYS A 439 -11.10 17.99 -2.28
N MET A 440 -11.07 18.14 -3.60
CA MET A 440 -11.27 19.43 -4.29
C MET A 440 -12.62 20.07 -3.91
N LEU A 441 -13.67 19.27 -3.91
CA LEU A 441 -15.02 19.66 -3.50
C LEU A 441 -15.07 20.14 -2.04
N PHE A 442 -14.42 19.40 -1.13
CA PHE A 442 -14.37 19.73 0.29
C PHE A 442 -13.59 21.02 0.55
N GLU A 443 -12.43 21.22 -0.10
CA GLU A 443 -11.68 22.47 -0.05
C GLU A 443 -12.51 23.65 -0.59
N GLY A 444 -13.27 23.43 -1.68
CA GLY A 444 -14.17 24.41 -2.30
C GLY A 444 -15.53 24.65 -1.61
N ARG A 445 -15.85 23.98 -0.49
CA ARG A 445 -17.21 23.95 0.11
C ARG A 445 -17.89 25.32 0.29
N TYR A 446 -17.15 26.36 0.67
CA TYR A 446 -17.69 27.71 0.84
C TYR A 446 -17.97 28.45 -0.48
N VAL A 447 -17.24 28.11 -1.54
CA VAL A 447 -17.47 28.63 -2.89
C VAL A 447 -18.79 28.07 -3.43
N ILE A 448 -18.99 26.76 -3.30
CA ILE A 448 -20.21 26.05 -3.72
C ILE A 448 -21.43 26.54 -2.92
N LEU A 449 -21.28 26.80 -1.62
CA LEU A 449 -22.35 27.38 -0.79
C LEU A 449 -22.84 28.72 -1.33
N LEU A 450 -21.92 29.63 -1.69
CA LEU A 450 -22.28 30.92 -2.27
C LEU A 450 -22.82 30.79 -3.70
N MET A 451 -22.28 29.89 -4.51
CA MET A 451 -22.80 29.60 -5.86
C MET A 451 -24.25 29.11 -5.81
N GLY A 452 -24.57 28.18 -4.90
CA GLY A 452 -25.95 27.71 -4.67
C GLY A 452 -26.87 28.82 -4.14
N LEU A 453 -26.41 29.61 -3.17
CA LEU A 453 -27.18 30.71 -2.58
C LEU A 453 -27.53 31.80 -3.62
N PHE A 454 -26.57 32.22 -4.45
CA PHE A 454 -26.86 33.19 -5.51
C PHE A 454 -27.67 32.56 -6.67
N SER A 455 -27.49 31.27 -6.97
CA SER A 455 -28.30 30.54 -7.97
C SER A 455 -29.78 30.45 -7.57
N VAL A 456 -30.07 30.24 -6.28
CA VAL A 456 -31.42 30.39 -5.71
C VAL A 456 -31.97 31.81 -5.90
N TYR A 457 -31.16 32.84 -5.67
CA TYR A 457 -31.56 34.23 -5.88
C TYR A 457 -31.83 34.56 -7.35
N THR A 458 -30.95 34.19 -8.28
CA THR A 458 -31.16 34.45 -9.73
C THR A 458 -32.30 33.63 -10.30
N GLY A 459 -32.49 32.37 -9.87
CA GLY A 459 -33.65 31.54 -10.23
C GLY A 459 -34.99 32.15 -9.80
N LEU A 460 -35.05 32.79 -8.63
CA LEU A 460 -36.22 33.56 -8.18
C LEU A 460 -36.46 34.81 -9.05
N ILE A 461 -35.39 35.50 -9.49
CA ILE A 461 -35.47 36.67 -10.37
C ILE A 461 -35.90 36.30 -11.80
N TYR A 462 -35.42 35.17 -12.33
CA TYR A 462 -35.85 34.62 -13.61
C TYR A 462 -37.23 33.93 -13.55
N ASN A 463 -37.69 33.64 -12.33
CA ASN A 463 -38.89 32.86 -12.04
C ASN A 463 -38.88 31.49 -12.74
N ASP A 464 -37.78 30.74 -12.58
CA ASP A 464 -37.67 29.35 -13.04
C ASP A 464 -37.18 28.42 -11.91
N CYS A 465 -37.85 27.27 -11.82
CA CYS A 465 -37.60 26.18 -10.91
C CYS A 465 -37.85 24.86 -11.66
N PHE A 466 -36.79 24.18 -12.09
CA PHE A 466 -36.87 22.95 -12.91
C PHE A 466 -37.72 23.10 -14.21
N SER A 467 -37.54 24.18 -14.98
CA SER A 467 -38.34 24.53 -16.18
C SER A 467 -39.84 24.80 -15.92
N LYS A 468 -40.13 25.39 -14.75
CA LYS A 468 -41.47 25.79 -14.29
C LYS A 468 -41.42 27.13 -13.57
N SER A 469 -42.32 28.03 -13.95
CA SER A 469 -42.49 29.31 -13.27
C SER A 469 -43.41 29.20 -12.05
N LEU A 470 -43.14 30.04 -11.05
CA LEU A 470 -43.89 30.13 -9.80
C LEU A 470 -44.79 31.37 -9.81
N ASN A 471 -46.06 31.21 -9.47
CA ASN A 471 -47.03 32.30 -9.41
C ASN A 471 -47.20 32.80 -7.96
N ILE A 472 -46.16 33.44 -7.43
CA ILE A 472 -46.08 33.85 -6.01
C ILE A 472 -46.96 35.07 -5.70
N PHE A 473 -47.02 36.04 -6.61
CA PHE A 473 -47.68 37.34 -6.40
C PHE A 473 -48.92 37.57 -7.30
N GLY A 474 -49.32 36.58 -8.10
CA GLY A 474 -50.31 36.75 -9.15
C GLY A 474 -49.72 37.25 -10.48
N SER A 475 -50.50 37.13 -11.55
CA SER A 475 -50.13 37.65 -12.86
C SER A 475 -50.51 39.13 -12.98
N GLY A 476 -49.54 39.98 -13.36
CA GLY A 476 -49.82 41.35 -13.81
C GLY A 476 -50.54 41.42 -15.17
N TRP A 477 -50.52 40.32 -15.93
CA TRP A 477 -51.26 40.19 -17.18
C TRP A 477 -52.68 39.67 -16.92
N ASN A 478 -53.68 40.48 -17.26
CA ASN A 478 -55.09 40.10 -17.21
C ASN A 478 -55.60 39.80 -18.63
N VAL A 479 -55.85 38.52 -18.93
CA VAL A 479 -56.23 38.04 -20.27
C VAL A 479 -57.76 38.07 -20.49
N SER A 480 -58.57 38.31 -19.45
CA SER A 480 -60.04 38.25 -19.53
C SER A 480 -60.63 39.12 -20.64
N ALA A 481 -60.11 40.34 -20.81
CA ALA A 481 -60.54 41.27 -21.86
C ALA A 481 -60.27 40.76 -23.29
N MET A 482 -59.29 39.87 -23.50
CA MET A 482 -59.02 39.25 -24.81
C MET A 482 -60.02 38.13 -25.14
N PHE A 483 -60.50 37.41 -24.12
CA PHE A 483 -61.55 36.39 -24.29
C PHE A 483 -62.93 37.03 -24.55
N GLU A 484 -63.27 38.12 -23.85
CA GLU A 484 -64.54 38.84 -24.07
C GLU A 484 -64.67 39.39 -25.50
N GLN A 485 -63.56 39.80 -26.13
CA GLN A 485 -63.57 40.41 -27.47
C GLN A 485 -63.58 39.41 -28.64
N ASN A 486 -63.57 38.09 -28.41
CA ASN A 486 -63.61 37.04 -29.45
C ASN A 486 -62.53 37.18 -30.57
N VAL A 487 -61.38 37.81 -30.27
CA VAL A 487 -60.32 38.09 -31.27
C VAL A 487 -59.57 36.81 -31.70
N TRP A 488 -59.64 35.75 -30.90
CA TRP A 488 -59.04 34.44 -31.19
C TRP A 488 -60.12 33.35 -31.18
N ARG A 489 -60.17 32.58 -32.28
CA ARG A 489 -60.98 31.37 -32.49
C ARG A 489 -60.12 30.32 -33.19
#